data_AF-A0AAW4YAZ7-F1
#
_entry.id   AF-A0AAW4YAZ7-F1
#
_cell.length_a   1.000
_cell.length_b   1.000
_cell.length_c   1.000
_cell.angle_alpha   90.00
_cell.angle_beta   90.00
_cell.angle_gamma   90.00
#
_symmetry.space_group_name_H-M   'P 1'
#
loop_
_entity.id
_entity.type
_entity.pdbx_description
1 polymer ?
#
loop_
_entity_poly.entity_id
_entity_poly.type
_entity_poly.pdbx_seq_one_letter_code
_entity_poly.pdbx_strand_id
1 'polypeptide(L)' 'MENSTTEARNEATMHLDEMTVEEALITMNKEDQQVPLAVRKAIPQLTKVIKKTIAQYKKGGRLIYIGAGTSG' A
#
# COMPACT_ATOMS: atom_id res chain seq x y z
N MET A 1 -7.35 -10.57 -16.60
CA MET A 1 -7.58 -9.27 -15.93
C MET A 1 -8.72 -9.32 -14.92
N GLU A 2 -9.58 -10.34 -14.93
CA GLU A 2 -10.82 -10.42 -14.14
C GLU A 2 -10.71 -10.59 -12.60
N ASN A 3 -9.53 -10.47 -11.97
CA ASN A 3 -9.38 -10.68 -10.51
C ASN A 3 -8.34 -9.79 -9.82
N SER A 4 -7.91 -8.68 -10.42
CA SER A 4 -6.97 -7.76 -9.73
C SER A 4 -7.73 -6.75 -8.88
N THR A 5 -7.52 -6.76 -7.56
CA THR A 5 -8.10 -5.75 -6.67
C THR A 5 -7.55 -4.34 -6.94
N THR A 6 -6.38 -4.21 -7.55
CA THR A 6 -5.79 -2.89 -7.88
C THR A 6 -6.44 -2.23 -9.07
N GLU A 7 -7.04 -3.01 -9.97
CA GLU A 7 -7.73 -2.52 -11.17
C GLU A 7 -9.27 -2.48 -10.97
N ALA A 8 -9.74 -2.91 -9.80
CA ALA A 8 -11.16 -2.89 -9.46
C ALA A 8 -11.62 -1.46 -9.12
N ARG A 9 -12.87 -1.15 -9.43
CA ARG A 9 -13.49 0.11 -9.01
C ARG A 9 -13.80 0.07 -7.52
N ASN A 10 -13.57 1.17 -6.82
CA ASN A 10 -14.03 1.35 -5.44
C ASN A 10 -15.49 1.85 -5.45
N GLU A 11 -16.39 1.09 -4.82
CA GLU A 11 -17.82 1.42 -4.72
C GLU A 11 -18.06 2.77 -4.01
N ALA A 12 -17.20 3.15 -3.06
CA ALA A 12 -17.30 4.42 -2.33
C ALA A 12 -17.02 5.65 -3.19
N THR A 13 -16.41 5.49 -4.37
CA THR A 13 -15.99 6.60 -5.25
C THR A 13 -16.66 6.56 -6.62
N MET A 14 -17.79 5.84 -6.76
CA MET A 14 -18.49 5.68 -8.05
C MET A 14 -19.01 6.99 -8.65
N HIS A 15 -19.21 8.02 -7.82
CA HIS A 15 -19.70 9.36 -8.18
C HIS A 15 -18.74 10.47 -7.71
N LEU A 16 -17.44 10.16 -7.63
CA LEU A 16 -16.44 11.08 -7.08
C LEU A 16 -16.38 12.42 -7.84
N ASP A 17 -16.69 12.42 -9.13
CA ASP A 17 -16.76 13.58 -10.02
C ASP A 17 -17.97 14.49 -9.77
N GLU A 18 -19.01 13.97 -9.11
CA GLU A 18 -20.21 14.72 -8.73
C GLU A 18 -20.12 15.27 -7.29
N MET A 19 -19.16 14.80 -6.49
CA MET A 19 -18.94 15.25 -5.12
C MET A 19 -18.44 16.69 -5.06
N THR A 20 -18.79 17.40 -3.99
CA THR A 20 -18.08 18.63 -3.62
C THR A 20 -16.63 18.31 -3.29
N VAL A 21 -15.77 19.33 -3.36
CA VAL A 21 -14.34 19.18 -3.03
C VAL A 21 -14.15 18.66 -1.59
N GLU A 22 -14.96 19.13 -0.64
CA GLU A 22 -14.88 18.69 0.75
C GLU A 22 -15.24 17.19 0.90
N GLU A 23 -16.33 16.74 0.26
CA GLU A 23 -16.74 15.34 0.28
C GLU A 23 -15.70 14.41 -0.36
N ALA A 24 -15.12 14.84 -1.49
CA ALA A 24 -14.05 14.10 -2.15
C ALA A 24 -12.82 13.94 -1.24
N LEU A 25 -12.40 15.03 -0.58
CA LEU A 25 -11.27 15.00 0.37
C LEU A 25 -11.55 14.10 1.58
N ILE A 26 -12.76 14.17 2.15
CA ILE A 26 -13.17 13.29 3.26
C ILE A 26 -13.16 11.83 2.81
N THR A 27 -13.64 11.54 1.61
CA THR A 27 -13.69 10.19 1.05
C THR A 27 -12.30 9.62 0.82
N MET A 28 -11.39 10.40 0.22
CA MET A 28 -9.99 10.00 0.02
C MET A 28 -9.29 9.73 1.36
N ASN A 29 -9.43 10.63 2.33
CA ASN A 29 -8.83 10.45 3.66
C ASN A 29 -9.38 9.20 4.39
N LYS A 30 -10.65 8.85 4.18
CA LYS A 30 -11.23 7.61 4.73
C LYS A 30 -10.58 6.35 4.14
N GLU A 31 -10.27 6.36 2.85
CA GLU A 31 -9.55 5.27 2.18
C GLU A 31 -8.08 5.20 2.64
N ASP A 32 -7.40 6.35 2.79
CA ASP A 32 -6.02 6.40 3.28
C ASP A 32 -5.86 5.78 4.68
N GLN A 33 -6.88 5.93 5.54
CA GLN A 33 -6.90 5.30 6.87
C GLN A 33 -6.89 3.77 6.83
N GLN A 34 -7.24 3.14 5.71
CA GLN A 34 -7.15 1.69 5.55
C GLN A 34 -5.70 1.21 5.39
N VAL A 35 -4.79 2.07 4.92
CA VAL A 35 -3.39 1.69 4.67
C VAL A 35 -2.68 1.29 5.97
N PRO A 36 -2.71 2.07 7.06
CA PRO A 36 -2.12 1.64 8.33
C PRO A 36 -2.71 0.32 8.87
N LEU A 37 -4.01 0.08 8.66
CA LEU A 37 -4.67 -1.15 9.09
C LEU A 37 -4.18 -2.36 8.27
N ALA A 38 -3.96 -2.19 6.97
CA ALA A 38 -3.36 -3.22 6.12
C ALA A 38 -1.90 -3.49 6.52
N VAL A 39 -1.10 -2.46 6.78
CA VAL A 39 0.28 -2.59 7.27
C VAL A 39 0.32 -3.33 8.60
N ARG A 40 -0.60 -3.03 9.53
CA ARG A 40 -0.71 -3.75 10.81
C ARG A 40 -0.86 -5.25 10.61
N LYS A 41 -1.68 -5.69 9.65
CA LYS A 41 -1.86 -7.12 9.33
C LYS A 41 -0.57 -7.75 8.77
N ALA A 42 0.28 -6.96 8.10
CA ALA A 42 1.54 -7.42 7.52
C ALA A 42 2.74 -7.44 8.49
N ILE A 43 2.59 -6.91 9.72
CA ILE A 43 3.68 -6.84 10.72
C ILE A 43 4.41 -8.18 10.93
N PRO A 44 3.73 -9.34 11.02
CA PRO A 44 4.43 -10.62 11.18
C PRO A 44 5.37 -10.96 10.01
N GLN A 45 4.95 -10.67 8.77
CA GLN A 45 5.76 -10.89 7.56
C GLN A 45 6.91 -9.88 7.49
N LEU A 46 6.61 -8.59 7.73
CA LEU A 46 7.60 -7.53 7.77
C LEU A 46 8.70 -7.82 8.81
N THR A 47 8.32 -8.30 10.00
CA THR A 47 9.26 -8.70 11.05
C THR A 47 10.24 -9.77 10.56
N LYS A 48 9.74 -10.79 9.84
CA LYS A 48 10.59 -11.88 9.30
C LYS A 48 11.57 -11.34 8.26
N VAL A 49 11.09 -10.50 7.34
CA VAL A 49 11.90 -9.90 6.28
C VAL A 49 12.98 -9.01 6.89
N ILE A 50 12.60 -8.08 7.78
CA ILE A 50 13.53 -7.16 8.45
C ILE A 50 14.64 -7.92 9.19
N LYS A 51 14.30 -8.97 9.96
CA LYS A 51 15.31 -9.80 10.65
C LYS A 51 16.30 -10.43 9.68
N LYS A 52 15.84 -10.98 8.56
CA LYS A 52 16.71 -11.56 7.52
C LYS A 52 17.58 -10.49 6.87
N THR A 53 17.00 -9.35 6.53
CA THR A 53 17.71 -8.21 5.94
C THR A 53 18.85 -7.75 6.85
N ILE A 54 18.58 -7.55 8.14
CA ILE A 54 19.62 -7.21 9.14
C ILE A 54 20.73 -8.25 9.18
N ALA A 55 20.40 -9.54 9.19
CA ALA A 55 21.40 -10.62 9.20
C ALA A 55 22.29 -10.60 7.95
N GLN A 56 21.74 -10.25 6.78
CA GLN A 56 22.50 -10.12 5.53
C GLN A 56 23.38 -8.87 5.53
N TYR A 57 22.89 -7.74 6.03
CA TYR A 57 23.71 -6.52 6.18
C TYR A 57 24.94 -6.76 7.07
N LYS A 58 24.79 -7.51 8.16
CA LYS A 58 25.92 -7.88 9.04
C LYS A 58 26.99 -8.73 8.36
N LYS A 59 26.66 -9.37 7.23
CA LYS A 59 27.59 -10.16 6.41
C LYS A 59 28.15 -9.39 5.20
N GLY A 60 27.93 -8.07 5.14
CA GLY A 60 28.30 -7.24 3.99
C GLY A 60 27.35 -7.37 2.78
N GLY A 61 26.15 -7.93 2.97
CA GLY A 61 25.12 -8.05 1.94
C GLY A 61 24.45 -6.71 1.62
N ARG A 62 23.58 -6.73 0.60
CA ARG A 62 22.84 -5.55 0.10
C ARG A 62 21.34 -5.83 0.06
N LEU A 63 20.53 -4.80 0.29
CA LEU A 63 19.11 -4.77 -0.06
C LEU A 63 18.97 -4.03 -1.39
N ILE A 64 18.23 -4.61 -2.34
CA ILE A 64 18.01 -4.03 -3.66
C ILE A 64 16.51 -3.94 -3.86
N TYR A 65 16.00 -2.73 -4.11
CA TYR A 65 14.64 -2.51 -4.57
C TYR A 65 14.63 -2.46 -6.10
N ILE A 66 13.65 -3.10 -6.72
CA ILE A 66 13.48 -3.15 -8.18
C ILE A 66 11.99 -2.98 -8.46
N GLY A 67 11.65 -2.04 -9.34
CA GLY A 67 10.28 -1.71 -9.71
C GLY A 67 10.22 -0.79 -10.93
N ALA A 68 9.01 -0.47 -11.36
CA ALA A 68 8.73 0.49 -12.43
C ALA A 68 7.62 1.45 -11.99
N GLY A 69 7.62 2.68 -12.51
CA GLY A 69 6.65 3.71 -12.13
C GLY A 69 6.71 4.05 -10.64
N THR A 70 5.56 4.35 -10.02
CA THR A 70 5.44 4.71 -8.59
C THR A 70 6.00 3.64 -7.62
N SER A 71 6.17 2.39 -8.07
CA SER A 71 6.70 1.30 -7.26
C SER A 71 8.23 1.15 -7.29
N GLY A 72 8.91 1.79 -8.24
CA GLY A 72 10.38 1.79 -8.34
C GLY A 72 11.01 2.85 -7.45
#